data_AF-A0A926UIT5-F1
#
_entry.id   AF-A0A926UIT5-F1
#
_cell.length_a   1.000
_cell.length_b   1.000
_cell.length_c   1.000
_cell.angle_alpha   90.00
_cell.angle_beta   90.00
_cell.angle_gamma   90.00
#
_symmetry.space_group_name_H-M   'P 1'
#
loop_
_entity.id
_entity.type
_entity.pdbx_description
1 polymer ?
#
loop_
_entity_poly.entity_id
_entity_poly.type
_entity_poly.pdbx_seq_one_letter_code
_entity_poly.pdbx_strand_id
1 'polypeptide(L)'
;MSDLSPSLEIHEEHYSGLDPELGGYLRDVAGRSGLEPELGGVVRQKGVYVDEITCIGCKHCAHVARNTFYIEPDYGRSRVLRQDGDAEGIIQEAIDTCPVNCIHWVDYTELKKLEEDRKYQVIPVVGYPVEHGVVATEKRRKKQRLKKSN
;
A
#
# COMPACT_ATOMS: atom_id res chain seq x y z
N MET A 1 -17.73 -37.29 31.37
CA MET A 1 -16.64 -37.11 30.38
C MET A 1 -16.94 -35.79 29.71
N SER A 2 -16.01 -34.86 29.85
CA SER A 2 -16.17 -33.42 29.81
C SER A 2 -16.62 -32.89 28.44
N ASP A 3 -17.62 -32.01 28.46
CA ASP A 3 -18.03 -31.19 27.32
C ASP A 3 -16.88 -30.26 26.91
N LEU A 4 -16.29 -30.50 25.74
CA LEU A 4 -15.48 -29.51 25.05
C LEU A 4 -16.33 -28.86 23.96
N SER A 5 -17.01 -27.78 24.33
CA SER A 5 -17.49 -26.78 23.37
C SER A 5 -16.32 -25.83 23.10
N PRO A 6 -15.75 -25.75 21.88
CA PRO A 6 -14.88 -24.64 21.54
C PRO A 6 -15.78 -23.43 21.39
N SER A 7 -15.63 -22.47 22.31
CA SER A 7 -16.14 -21.13 22.17
C SER A 7 -15.65 -20.55 20.84
N LEU A 8 -16.57 -20.42 19.88
CA LEU A 8 -16.37 -19.64 18.66
C LEU A 8 -16.29 -18.17 19.07
N GLU A 9 -15.13 -17.77 19.57
CA GLU A 9 -14.73 -16.37 19.56
C GLU A 9 -14.51 -16.02 18.09
N ILE A 10 -15.56 -15.46 17.48
CA ILE A 10 -15.49 -14.79 16.19
C ILE A 10 -14.59 -13.58 16.42
N HIS A 11 -13.28 -13.78 16.27
CA HIS A 11 -12.37 -12.68 16.03
C HIS A 11 -12.77 -12.06 14.70
N GLU A 12 -13.34 -10.84 14.74
CA GLU A 12 -13.55 -9.98 13.57
C GLU A 12 -12.18 -9.58 12.99
N GLU A 13 -11.47 -10.52 12.38
CA GLU A 13 -10.31 -10.22 11.56
C GLU A 13 -10.81 -9.94 10.15
N HIS A 14 -10.67 -8.67 9.74
CA HIS A 14 -10.69 -8.15 8.36
C HIS A 14 -10.94 -9.19 7.26
N TYR A 15 -12.20 -9.62 7.07
CA TYR A 15 -12.60 -10.43 5.93
C TYR A 15 -12.61 -9.52 4.69
N SER A 16 -11.60 -9.68 3.84
CA SER A 16 -11.45 -8.88 2.62
C SER A 16 -12.54 -9.16 1.58
N GLY A 17 -13.32 -10.25 1.78
CA GLY A 17 -14.33 -10.72 0.83
C GLY A 17 -13.71 -11.28 -0.46
N LEU A 18 -12.39 -11.48 -0.45
CA LEU A 18 -11.55 -11.94 -1.55
C LEU A 18 -10.88 -13.27 -1.21
N ASP A 19 -11.39 -13.98 -0.21
CA ASP A 19 -10.83 -15.24 0.23
C ASP A 19 -11.04 -16.34 -0.81
N PRO A 20 -9.96 -17.08 -1.18
CA PRO A 20 -10.03 -18.12 -2.20
C PRO A 20 -11.08 -19.22 -1.89
N GLU A 21 -11.34 -19.45 -0.60
CA GLU A 21 -12.27 -20.47 -0.11
C GLU A 21 -13.76 -20.07 -0.27
N LEU A 22 -14.06 -18.78 -0.51
CA LEU A 22 -15.44 -18.30 -0.63
C LEU A 22 -15.88 -17.93 -2.06
N GLY A 23 -15.01 -18.03 -3.06
CA GLY A 23 -15.36 -17.88 -4.48
C GLY A 23 -16.04 -16.54 -4.79
N GLY A 24 -15.25 -15.46 -4.90
CA GLY A 24 -15.79 -14.12 -5.14
C GLY A 24 -16.38 -13.88 -6.54
N TYR A 25 -17.13 -12.77 -6.70
CA TYR A 25 -17.74 -12.29 -7.96
C TYR A 25 -16.76 -12.21 -9.15
N LEU A 26 -15.46 -12.13 -8.87
CA LEU A 26 -14.39 -12.08 -9.87
C LEU A 26 -14.24 -13.37 -10.69
N ARG A 27 -14.77 -14.52 -10.22
CA ARG A 27 -14.70 -15.80 -10.94
C ARG A 27 -15.53 -15.81 -12.25
N ASP A 28 -16.56 -14.97 -12.32
CA ASP A 28 -17.51 -14.91 -13.45
C ASP A 28 -17.14 -13.83 -14.49
N VAL A 29 -16.06 -13.08 -14.29
CA VAL A 29 -15.64 -12.01 -15.21
C VAL A 29 -14.94 -12.62 -16.42
N ALA A 30 -15.41 -12.26 -17.62
CA ALA A 30 -14.97 -12.85 -18.89
C ALA A 30 -13.48 -12.63 -19.25
N GLY A 31 -12.77 -11.76 -18.52
CA GLY A 31 -11.35 -11.47 -18.76
C GLY A 31 -10.55 -11.46 -17.46
N ARG A 32 -9.50 -12.29 -17.43
CA ARG A 32 -8.57 -12.37 -16.29
C ARG A 32 -7.75 -11.10 -16.19
N SER A 33 -8.01 -10.30 -15.16
CA SER A 33 -7.34 -9.00 -14.98
C SER A 33 -5.96 -9.08 -14.33
N GLY A 34 -5.59 -10.24 -13.76
CA GLY A 34 -4.39 -10.41 -12.94
C GLY A 34 -4.49 -9.75 -11.54
N LEU A 35 -5.64 -9.17 -11.22
CA LEU A 35 -6.00 -8.62 -9.91
C LEU A 35 -6.90 -9.59 -9.11
N GLU A 36 -7.06 -10.81 -9.62
CA GLU A 36 -7.91 -11.85 -9.05
C GLU A 36 -7.15 -12.62 -7.97
N PRO A 37 -7.66 -12.70 -6.74
CA PRO A 37 -7.03 -13.48 -5.65
C PRO A 37 -6.83 -14.95 -6.02
N GLU A 38 -7.78 -15.50 -6.79
CA GLU A 38 -7.86 -16.89 -7.23
C GLU A 38 -6.73 -17.32 -8.19
N LEU A 39 -6.07 -16.36 -8.85
CA LEU A 39 -5.00 -16.64 -9.82
C LEU A 39 -3.61 -16.70 -9.20
N GLY A 40 -3.54 -16.71 -7.86
CA GLY A 40 -2.69 -17.67 -7.17
C GLY A 40 -1.22 -17.69 -7.61
N GLY A 41 -0.67 -16.57 -8.07
CA GLY A 41 0.62 -16.21 -7.52
C GLY A 41 0.42 -16.28 -6.01
N VAL A 42 1.34 -16.89 -5.28
CA VAL A 42 1.28 -17.12 -3.82
C VAL A 42 1.33 -15.79 -3.03
N VAL A 43 0.81 -14.72 -3.63
CA VAL A 43 1.06 -13.31 -3.45
C VAL A 43 -0.20 -12.71 -2.85
N ARG A 44 -0.28 -13.00 -1.55
CA ARG A 44 -0.52 -12.07 -0.45
C ARG A 44 -1.84 -11.29 -0.43
N GLN A 45 -2.63 -11.62 0.60
CA GLN A 45 -3.66 -10.76 1.21
C GLN A 45 -3.16 -9.34 1.58
N LYS A 46 -1.83 -9.15 1.64
CA LYS A 46 -1.17 -7.92 2.10
C LYS A 46 -0.19 -7.38 1.06
N GLY A 47 -0.24 -6.08 0.82
CA GLY A 47 0.76 -5.35 0.06
C GLY A 47 1.59 -4.44 0.97
N VAL A 48 2.76 -4.04 0.52
CA VAL A 48 3.55 -2.99 1.15
C VAL A 48 3.18 -1.63 0.54
N TYR A 49 3.03 -0.63 1.39
CA TYR A 49 2.75 0.75 1.04
C TYR A 49 3.75 1.68 1.75
N VAL A 50 4.15 2.75 1.08
CA VAL A 50 5.02 3.80 1.65
C VAL A 50 4.23 5.09 1.73
N ASP A 51 4.15 5.67 2.93
CA ASP A 51 3.61 7.01 3.10
C ASP A 51 4.65 8.08 2.70
N GLU A 52 4.45 8.66 1.52
CA GLU A 52 5.35 9.67 0.94
C GLU A 52 5.38 10.98 1.73
N ILE A 53 4.36 11.25 2.55
CA ILE A 53 4.27 12.49 3.34
C ILE A 53 5.21 12.41 4.54
N THR A 54 5.24 11.26 5.23
CA THR A 54 6.10 11.02 6.38
C THR A 54 7.51 10.57 5.98
N CYS A 55 7.67 9.99 4.79
CA CYS A 55 8.97 9.58 4.29
C CYS A 55 9.94 10.77 4.20
N ILE A 56 11.10 10.66 4.84
CA ILE A 56 12.14 11.70 4.80
C ILE A 56 13.15 11.51 3.67
N GLY A 57 13.07 10.43 2.90
CA GLY A 57 13.99 10.17 1.78
C GLY A 57 15.38 9.68 2.21
N CYS A 58 15.51 8.95 3.31
CA CYS A 58 16.80 8.44 3.82
C CYS A 58 17.45 7.35 2.94
N LYS A 59 16.71 6.81 1.94
CA LYS A 59 17.15 5.80 0.95
C LYS A 59 17.52 4.42 1.50
N HIS A 60 17.39 4.18 2.80
CA HIS A 60 17.76 2.91 3.42
C HIS A 60 16.95 1.73 2.85
N CYS A 61 15.63 1.87 2.76
CA CYS A 61 14.74 0.86 2.18
C CYS A 61 15.10 0.50 0.72
N ALA A 62 15.49 1.49 -0.08
CA ALA A 62 15.94 1.27 -1.46
C ALA A 62 17.30 0.56 -1.54
N HIS A 63 18.12 0.59 -0.49
CA HIS A 63 19.37 -0.19 -0.43
C HIS A 63 19.15 -1.62 0.05
N VAL A 64 18.27 -1.82 1.04
CA VAL A 64 17.94 -3.12 1.61
C VAL A 64 17.15 -3.97 0.62
N ALA A 65 16.05 -3.44 0.09
CA ALA A 65 15.14 -4.14 -0.84
C ALA A 65 15.05 -3.36 -2.18
N ARG A 66 16.12 -3.48 -2.98
CA ARG A 66 16.33 -2.74 -4.25
C ARG A 66 15.30 -3.06 -5.33
N ASN A 67 14.68 -4.24 -5.29
CA ASN A 67 13.70 -4.65 -6.30
C ASN A 67 12.27 -4.25 -5.88
N THR A 68 12.05 -4.06 -4.59
CA THR A 68 10.75 -3.65 -4.02
C THR A 68 10.60 -2.13 -3.93
N PHE A 69 11.62 -1.40 -3.47
CA PHE A 69 11.55 0.05 -3.26
C PHE A 69 12.42 0.84 -4.24
N TYR A 70 11.95 2.02 -4.63
CA TYR A 70 12.73 3.00 -5.39
C TYR A 70 12.57 4.39 -4.80
N ILE A 71 13.51 5.28 -5.12
CA ILE A 71 13.44 6.69 -4.73
C ILE A 71 12.95 7.49 -5.92
N GLU A 72 11.85 8.20 -5.70
CA GLU A 72 11.27 9.11 -6.67
C GLU A 72 12.18 10.34 -6.85
N PRO A 73 12.55 10.71 -8.09
CA PRO A 73 13.53 11.77 -8.35
C PRO A 73 13.05 13.19 -8.06
N ASP A 74 11.76 13.50 -8.22
CA ASP A 74 11.23 14.86 -8.09
C ASP A 74 11.23 15.35 -6.63
N TYR A 75 10.86 14.47 -5.69
CA TYR A 75 10.68 14.78 -4.28
C TYR A 75 11.63 14.02 -3.35
N GLY A 76 12.40 13.07 -3.88
CA GLY A 76 13.33 12.26 -3.09
C GLY A 76 12.65 11.32 -2.09
N ARG A 77 11.38 10.97 -2.32
CA ARG A 77 10.60 10.09 -1.44
C ARG A 77 10.68 8.64 -1.89
N SER A 78 10.59 7.71 -0.94
CA SER A 78 10.54 6.28 -1.27
C SER A 78 9.16 5.89 -1.80
N ARG A 79 9.14 4.95 -2.72
CA ARG A 79 7.94 4.36 -3.33
C ARG A 79 8.13 2.87 -3.52
N VAL A 80 7.02 2.14 -3.54
CA VAL A 80 7.00 0.72 -3.88
C VAL A 80 6.94 0.57 -5.40
N LEU A 81 7.93 -0.11 -5.97
CA LEU A 81 7.98 -0.45 -7.39
C LEU A 81 7.26 -1.76 -7.68
N ARG A 82 7.53 -2.79 -6.88
CA ARG A 82 7.00 -4.15 -7.02
C ARG A 82 6.73 -4.74 -5.67
N GLN A 83 5.54 -5.31 -5.49
CA GLN A 83 5.14 -5.97 -4.24
C GLN A 83 5.95 -7.25 -3.98
N ASP A 84 6.38 -7.95 -5.04
CA ASP A 84 7.20 -9.17 -4.98
C ASP A 84 8.58 -8.96 -5.61
N GLY A 85 9.16 -7.78 -5.39
CA GLY A 85 10.52 -7.50 -5.85
C GLY A 85 11.56 -8.36 -5.12
N ASP A 86 11.41 -8.46 -3.80
CA ASP A 86 12.33 -9.13 -2.88
C ASP A 86 11.59 -10.11 -1.95
N ALA A 87 12.34 -10.96 -1.25
CA ALA A 87 11.79 -11.89 -0.27
C ALA A 87 11.16 -11.13 0.92
N GLU A 88 10.11 -11.71 1.52
CA GLU A 88 9.35 -11.06 2.60
C GLU A 88 10.22 -10.63 3.78
N GLY A 89 11.19 -11.46 4.17
CA GLY A 89 12.12 -11.13 5.25
C GLY A 89 12.96 -9.87 4.97
N ILE A 90 13.34 -9.64 3.71
CA ILE A 90 14.11 -8.44 3.31
C ILE A 90 13.19 -7.21 3.30
N ILE A 91 11.93 -7.39 2.86
CA ILE A 91 10.93 -6.32 2.93
C ILE A 91 10.65 -5.95 4.39
N GLN A 92 10.51 -6.94 5.26
CA GLN A 92 10.32 -6.74 6.69
C GLN A 92 11.52 -6.04 7.33
N GLU A 93 12.75 -6.43 6.98
CA GLU A 93 13.96 -5.72 7.42
C GLU A 93 13.92 -4.24 6.98
N ALA A 94 13.54 -3.95 5.74
CA ALA A 94 13.41 -2.58 5.25
C ALA A 94 12.33 -1.78 5.99
N ILE A 95 11.25 -2.43 6.45
CA ILE A 95 10.21 -1.83 7.27
C ILE A 95 10.76 -1.50 8.66
N ASP A 96 11.38 -2.46 9.33
CA ASP A 96 11.85 -2.35 10.71
C ASP A 96 13.02 -1.36 10.87
N THR A 97 13.80 -1.18 9.80
CA THR A 97 14.95 -0.26 9.77
C THR A 97 14.58 1.17 9.38
N CYS A 98 13.31 1.44 9.06
CA CYS A 98 12.88 2.77 8.63
C CYS A 98 12.90 3.77 9.81
N PRO A 99 13.70 4.85 9.76
CA PRO A 99 13.87 5.75 10.92
C PRO A 99 12.61 6.54 11.31
N VAL A 100 11.64 6.63 10.41
CA VAL A 100 10.37 7.35 10.62
C VAL A 100 9.14 6.44 10.50
N ASN A 101 9.35 5.12 10.41
CA ASN A 101 8.27 4.11 10.30
C ASN A 101 7.24 4.41 9.19
N CYS A 102 7.67 4.93 8.04
CA CYS A 102 6.77 5.33 6.95
C CYS A 102 6.37 4.19 5.99
N ILE A 103 6.69 2.93 6.31
CA ILE A 103 6.44 1.77 5.46
C ILE A 103 5.50 0.84 6.20
N HIS A 104 4.41 0.41 5.55
CA HIS A 104 3.34 -0.34 6.18
C HIS A 104 2.90 -1.54 5.33
N TRP A 105 2.61 -2.65 5.99
CA TRP A 105 1.79 -3.71 5.41
C TRP A 105 0.32 -3.27 5.46
N VAL A 106 -0.36 -3.36 4.32
CA VAL A 106 -1.77 -2.98 4.15
C VAL A 106 -2.51 -4.10 3.44
N ASP A 107 -3.82 -4.20 3.63
CA ASP A 107 -4.64 -5.12 2.86
C ASP A 107 -4.58 -4.74 1.37
N TYR A 108 -4.56 -5.73 0.47
CA TYR A 108 -4.49 -5.48 -0.96
C TYR A 108 -5.67 -4.63 -1.48
N THR A 109 -6.85 -4.77 -0.87
CA THR A 109 -8.04 -3.95 -1.18
C THR A 109 -7.87 -2.49 -0.80
N GLU A 110 -7.17 -2.22 0.31
CA GLU A 110 -6.86 -0.89 0.80
C GLU A 110 -5.73 -0.26 0.01
N LEU A 111 -4.74 -1.04 -0.39
CA LEU A 111 -3.62 -0.59 -1.21
C LEU A 111 -4.10 0.14 -2.47
N LYS A 112 -5.09 -0.41 -3.18
CA LYS A 112 -5.66 0.23 -4.38
C LYS A 112 -6.23 1.62 -4.08
N LYS A 113 -6.86 1.81 -2.93
CA LYS A 113 -7.43 3.09 -2.51
C LYS A 113 -6.31 4.08 -2.15
N LEU A 114 -5.31 3.63 -1.39
CA LEU A 114 -4.15 4.44 -1.00
C LEU A 114 -3.37 4.94 -2.22
N GLU A 115 -3.14 4.07 -3.20
CA GLU A 115 -2.46 4.37 -4.46
C GLU A 115 -3.21 5.40 -5.32
N GLU A 116 -4.54 5.36 -5.31
CA GLU A 116 -5.41 6.34 -5.97
C GLU A 116 -5.38 7.69 -5.21
N ASP A 117 -5.49 7.67 -3.88
CA ASP A 117 -5.44 8.88 -3.05
C ASP A 117 -4.10 9.60 -3.16
N ARG A 118 -3.00 8.85 -3.28
CA ARG A 118 -1.66 9.37 -3.51
C ARG A 118 -1.57 10.26 -4.75
N LYS A 119 -2.29 9.97 -5.84
CA LYS A 119 -2.29 10.82 -7.05
C LYS A 119 -2.61 12.28 -6.74
N TYR A 120 -3.41 12.51 -5.69
CA TYR A 120 -3.83 13.83 -5.24
C TYR A 120 -3.04 14.35 -4.04
N GLN A 121 -2.13 13.57 -3.47
CA GLN A 121 -1.23 14.06 -2.44
C GLN A 121 -0.30 15.14 -2.99
N VAL A 122 0.05 16.05 -2.10
CA VAL A 122 0.93 17.19 -2.32
C VAL A 122 2.11 16.98 -1.40
N ILE A 123 3.28 16.73 -1.98
CA ILE A 123 4.49 16.43 -1.23
C ILE A 123 5.23 17.74 -1.03
N PRO A 124 5.44 18.19 0.22
CA PRO A 124 6.20 19.40 0.49
C PRO A 124 7.66 19.18 0.11
N VAL A 125 8.25 20.19 -0.53
CA VAL A 125 9.68 20.20 -0.84
C VAL A 125 10.48 20.18 0.46
N VAL A 126 11.54 19.36 0.49
CA VAL A 126 12.42 19.25 1.66
C VAL A 126 12.97 20.63 2.02
N GLY A 127 12.85 21.01 3.30
CA GLY A 127 13.34 22.29 3.82
C GLY A 127 12.34 23.43 3.76
N TYR A 128 11.14 23.23 3.21
CA TYR A 128 10.04 24.20 3.28
C TYR A 128 9.06 23.86 4.42
N PRO A 129 8.52 24.86 5.13
CA PRO A 129 7.50 24.62 6.16
C PRO A 129 6.25 24.02 5.53
N VAL A 130 5.69 22.99 6.19
CA VAL A 130 4.46 22.33 5.74
C VAL A 130 3.26 23.17 6.17
N GLU A 131 2.75 24.00 5.27
CA GLU A 131 1.52 24.75 5.53
C GLU A 131 0.29 23.92 5.13
N HIS A 132 -0.44 23.41 6.13
CA HIS A 132 -1.64 22.58 5.90
C HIS A 132 -2.70 23.25 5.00
N GLY A 133 -2.81 24.59 5.07
CA GLY A 133 -3.72 25.36 4.19
C GLY A 133 -3.31 25.34 2.72
N VAL A 134 -2.01 25.40 2.44
CA VAL A 134 -1.45 25.32 1.08
C VAL A 134 -1.62 23.92 0.52
N VAL A 135 -1.24 22.90 1.30
CA VAL A 135 -1.40 21.47 0.94
C VAL A 135 -2.86 21.14 0.59
N ALA A 136 -3.83 21.60 1.40
CA ALA A 136 -5.25 21.37 1.15
C ALA A 136 -5.74 22.07 -0.14
N THR A 137 -5.28 23.31 -0.38
CA THR A 137 -5.65 24.08 -1.57
C THR A 137 -5.08 23.45 -2.85
N GLU A 138 -3.82 23.04 -2.82
CA GLU A 138 -3.15 22.37 -3.94
C GLU A 138 -3.76 21.01 -4.26
N LYS A 139 -4.12 20.21 -3.23
CA LYS A 139 -4.84 18.94 -3.41
C LYS A 139 -6.17 19.15 -4.14
N ARG A 140 -6.94 20.19 -3.76
CA ARG A 140 -8.21 20.56 -4.44
C ARG A 140 -7.97 20.97 -5.89
N ARG A 141 -6.97 21.82 -6.16
CA ARG A 141 -6.60 22.25 -7.51
C ARG A 141 -6.18 21.08 -8.39
N LYS A 142 -5.36 20.16 -7.87
CA LYS A 142 -4.91 18.95 -8.59
C LYS A 142 -6.08 18.05 -8.95
N LYS A 143 -7.00 17.79 -8.01
CA LYS A 143 -8.27 17.08 -8.26
C LYS A 143 -9.10 17.73 -9.36
N GLN A 144 -9.25 19.05 -9.34
CA GLN A 144 -10.00 19.79 -10.37
C GLN A 144 -9.32 19.71 -11.75
N ARG A 145 -7.98 19.76 -11.82
CA ARG A 145 -7.24 19.66 -13.08
C ARG A 145 -7.37 18.28 -13.73
N LEU A 146 -7.23 17.21 -12.93
CA LEU A 146 -7.41 15.83 -13.39
C LEU A 146 -8.84 15.54 -13.88
N LYS A 147 -9.86 16.13 -13.23
CA LYS A 147 -11.26 16.04 -13.68
C LYS A 147 -11.54 16.76 -15.00
N LYS A 148 -10.73 17.75 -15.38
CA LYS A 148 -10.86 18.48 -16.65
C LYS A 148 -10.09 17.81 -17.80
N SER A 149 -9.19 16.88 -17.50
CA SER A 149 -8.38 16.17 -18.50
C SER A 149 -8.91 14.77 -18.85
N ASN A 150 -9.95 14.29 -18.16
CA ASN A 150 -10.74 13.10 -18.50
C ASN A 150 -12.04 13.53 -19.14
#